data_AF-A0AA46DF27-F1
#
_entry.id   AF-A0AA46DF27-F1
#
_cell.length_a   1.000
_cell.length_b   1.000
_cell.length_c   1.000
_cell.angle_alpha   90.00
_cell.angle_beta   90.00
_cell.angle_gamma   90.00
#
_symmetry.space_group_name_H-M   'P 1'
#
loop_
_entity.id
_entity.type
_entity.pdbx_description
1 polymer ?
#
loop_
_entity_poly.entity_id
_entity_poly.type
_entity_poly.pdbx_seq_one_letter_code
_entity_poly.pdbx_strand_id
1 'polypeptide(L)'
;MHTNASLRAARWIALAGAIAAPLAIAQASPATAPPATDERAACAQLADPASRRACRRDIAAARAEARREGATPAAGAPDYERNALQRCEALPLQDRPACEKRVRGEGYTSGSVEGGGIYRETREIVPAAPASR
;
A
#
# COMPACT_ATOMS: atom_id res chain seq x y z
N MET A 1 72.99 -2.47 -5.05
CA MET A 1 73.59 -2.92 -3.78
C MET A 1 72.58 -2.69 -2.66
N HIS A 2 72.17 -3.78 -2.00
CA HIS A 2 71.66 -3.92 -0.62
C HIS A 2 70.61 -2.89 -0.12
N THR A 3 69.30 -3.23 -0.13
CA THR A 3 68.53 -3.86 0.98
C THR A 3 68.49 -3.04 2.29
N ASN A 4 67.31 -2.68 2.78
CA ASN A 4 66.66 -3.42 3.89
C ASN A 4 65.42 -2.74 4.49
N ALA A 5 64.50 -3.64 4.83
CA ALA A 5 63.30 -3.47 5.63
C ALA A 5 63.54 -2.85 7.01
N SER A 6 62.48 -2.27 7.58
CA SER A 6 62.27 -2.20 9.04
C SER A 6 60.78 -2.05 9.35
N LEU A 7 60.16 -3.17 9.71
CA LEU A 7 58.88 -3.22 10.41
C LEU A 7 59.07 -2.67 11.84
N ARG A 8 58.22 -1.75 12.27
CA ARG A 8 57.98 -1.48 13.70
C ARG A 8 56.49 -1.37 13.98
N ALA A 9 56.01 -2.34 14.73
CA ALA A 9 54.70 -2.34 15.37
C ALA A 9 54.62 -1.27 16.47
N ALA A 10 53.43 -0.71 16.69
CA ALA A 10 52.70 -0.85 17.96
C ALA A 10 51.51 0.12 18.06
N ARG A 11 50.35 -0.48 18.38
CA ARG A 11 49.31 -0.05 19.33
C ARG A 11 48.85 1.41 19.32
N TRP A 12 47.55 1.68 19.12
CA TRP A 12 46.78 2.59 19.99
C TRP A 12 45.26 2.28 20.00
N ILE A 13 44.76 2.04 21.21
CA ILE A 13 43.45 2.40 21.80
C ILE A 13 42.15 1.95 21.10
N ALA A 14 41.41 1.10 21.83
CA ALA A 14 39.98 0.89 21.67
C ALA A 14 39.19 2.17 22.00
N LEU A 15 38.32 2.60 21.09
CA LEU A 15 37.27 3.57 21.38
C LEU A 15 35.92 2.92 21.09
N ALA A 16 35.24 2.52 22.16
CA ALA A 16 33.83 2.20 22.15
C ALA A 16 33.05 3.50 21.89
N GLY A 17 32.42 3.60 20.72
CA GLY A 17 31.49 4.66 20.38
C GLY A 17 30.18 4.05 19.92
N ALA A 18 29.23 3.91 20.85
CA ALA A 18 27.85 3.58 20.55
C ALA A 18 27.24 4.75 19.76
N ILE A 19 27.19 4.63 18.43
CA ILE A 19 26.45 5.57 17.58
C ILE A 19 24.99 5.13 17.63
N ALA A 20 24.23 5.73 18.53
CA ALA A 20 22.77 5.73 18.45
C ALA A 20 22.37 6.52 17.19
N ALA A 21 22.11 5.82 16.10
CA ALA A 21 21.51 6.41 14.91
C ALA A 21 20.03 6.70 15.22
N PRO A 22 19.54 7.94 15.16
CA PRO A 22 18.11 8.16 15.14
C PRO A 22 17.55 7.57 13.84
N LEU A 23 16.65 6.59 13.96
CA LEU A 23 15.79 6.19 12.85
C LEU A 23 14.90 7.39 12.51
N ALA A 24 15.27 8.13 11.47
CA ALA A 24 14.37 9.09 10.85
C ALA A 24 13.25 8.29 10.16
N ILE A 25 12.08 8.25 10.78
CA ILE A 25 10.86 7.75 10.15
C ILE A 25 10.49 8.78 9.08
N ALA A 26 10.75 8.48 7.80
CA ALA A 26 10.34 9.32 6.70
C ALA A 26 8.81 9.32 6.63
N GLN A 27 8.19 10.39 7.14
CA GLN A 27 6.76 10.61 6.94
C GLN A 27 6.55 10.95 5.47
N ALA A 28 5.96 10.02 4.71
CA ALA A 28 5.55 10.27 3.34
C ALA A 28 4.53 11.41 3.35
N SER A 29 4.99 12.62 3.04
CA SER A 29 4.11 13.77 2.83
C SER A 29 3.18 13.45 1.65
N PRO A 30 1.92 13.94 1.63
CA PRO A 30 1.08 13.81 0.45
C PRO A 30 1.84 14.41 -0.72
N ALA A 31 2.24 13.57 -1.67
CA ALA A 31 3.01 14.02 -2.82
C ALA A 31 2.14 14.98 -3.62
N THR A 32 2.52 16.26 -3.66
CA THR A 32 1.95 17.20 -4.61
C THR A 32 2.17 16.64 -6.01
N ALA A 33 1.07 16.32 -6.71
CA ALA A 33 1.17 15.78 -8.05
C ALA A 33 1.95 16.76 -8.95
N PRO A 34 2.91 16.27 -9.75
CA PRO A 34 3.71 17.12 -10.63
C PRO A 34 2.81 17.86 -11.64
N PRO A 35 3.26 19.03 -12.14
CA PRO A 35 2.47 19.81 -13.08
C PRO A 35 2.27 19.07 -14.41
N ALA A 36 1.20 19.42 -15.13
CA ALA A 36 0.79 18.73 -16.36
C ALA A 36 1.79 18.76 -17.50
N THR A 37 2.69 19.73 -17.47
CA THR A 37 3.80 19.86 -18.39
C THR A 37 4.80 18.72 -18.23
N ASP A 38 5.08 18.33 -17.00
CA ASP A 38 6.19 17.42 -16.68
C ASP A 38 5.82 15.98 -17.06
N GLU A 39 4.60 15.56 -16.75
CA GLU A 39 4.11 14.22 -17.14
C GLU A 39 3.94 14.09 -18.67
N ARG A 40 3.54 15.16 -19.37
CA ARG A 40 3.45 15.15 -20.84
C ARG A 40 4.83 15.09 -21.48
N ALA A 41 5.83 15.73 -20.87
CA ALA A 41 7.23 15.62 -21.29
C ALA A 41 7.75 14.19 -21.10
N ALA A 42 7.40 13.52 -19.99
CA ALA A 42 7.72 12.11 -19.78
C ALA A 42 7.09 11.22 -20.88
N CYS A 43 5.81 11.43 -21.23
CA CYS A 43 5.21 10.69 -22.34
C CYS A 43 5.94 10.94 -23.66
N ALA A 44 6.50 12.12 -23.92
CA ALA A 44 7.16 12.44 -25.18
C ALA A 44 8.40 11.57 -25.45
N GLN A 45 9.01 10.99 -24.40
CA GLN A 45 10.18 10.13 -24.50
C GLN A 45 9.85 8.69 -24.94
N LEU A 46 8.57 8.29 -24.93
CA LEU A 46 8.16 6.96 -25.36
C LEU A 46 8.34 6.82 -26.89
N ALA A 47 9.13 5.84 -27.31
CA ALA A 47 9.43 5.63 -28.73
C ALA A 47 8.18 5.24 -29.55
N ASP A 48 7.38 4.32 -29.01
CA ASP A 48 6.19 3.80 -29.68
C ASP A 48 5.04 4.84 -29.71
N PRO A 49 4.48 5.16 -30.89
CA PRO A 49 3.34 6.07 -31.01
C PRO A 49 2.08 5.61 -30.26
N ALA A 50 1.82 4.30 -30.15
CA ALA A 50 0.64 3.81 -29.44
C ALA A 50 0.76 4.03 -27.92
N SER A 51 1.94 3.76 -27.37
CA SER A 51 2.32 3.98 -25.97
C SER A 51 2.27 5.47 -25.59
N ARG A 52 2.76 6.35 -26.47
CA ARG A 52 2.61 7.81 -26.30
C ARG A 52 1.15 8.25 -26.19
N ARG A 53 0.30 7.70 -27.05
CA ARG A 53 -1.13 8.00 -27.07
C ARG A 53 -1.82 7.48 -25.81
N ALA A 54 -1.49 6.27 -25.37
CA ALA A 54 -2.00 5.70 -24.13
C ALA A 54 -1.59 6.55 -22.91
N CYS A 55 -0.30 6.82 -22.75
CA CYS A 55 0.25 7.66 -21.68
C CYS A 55 -0.47 9.03 -21.58
N ARG A 56 -0.66 9.71 -22.71
CA ARG A 56 -1.38 11.01 -22.73
C ARG A 56 -2.85 10.87 -22.34
N ARG A 57 -3.51 9.78 -22.74
CA ARG A 57 -4.89 9.49 -22.35
C ARG A 57 -4.99 9.22 -20.86
N ASP A 58 -4.06 8.44 -20.31
CA ASP A 58 -4.05 8.05 -18.91
C ASP A 58 -3.79 9.26 -18.01
N ILE A 59 -2.87 10.15 -18.38
CA ILE A 59 -2.67 11.44 -17.70
C ILE A 59 -3.95 12.29 -17.73
N ALA A 60 -4.61 12.36 -18.89
CA ALA A 60 -5.83 13.14 -19.02
C ALA A 60 -6.96 12.57 -18.16
N ALA A 61 -7.09 11.24 -18.12
CA ALA A 61 -8.04 10.53 -17.29
C ALA A 61 -7.73 10.72 -15.80
N ALA A 62 -6.49 10.50 -15.37
CA ALA A 62 -6.06 10.67 -13.99
C ALA A 62 -6.29 12.11 -13.50
N ARG A 63 -6.03 13.13 -14.32
CA ARG A 63 -6.34 14.52 -13.96
C ARG A 63 -7.83 14.84 -13.97
N ALA A 64 -8.58 14.26 -14.91
CA ALA A 64 -10.02 14.39 -14.91
C ALA A 64 -10.60 13.78 -13.63
N GLU A 65 -10.08 12.63 -13.22
CA GLU A 65 -10.45 11.98 -11.97
C GLU A 65 -9.98 12.78 -10.76
N ALA A 66 -8.73 13.24 -10.67
CA ALA A 66 -8.29 14.08 -9.55
C ALA A 66 -9.11 15.37 -9.37
N ARG A 67 -9.57 15.98 -10.48
CA ARG A 67 -10.52 17.11 -10.44
C ARG A 67 -11.90 16.68 -9.96
N ARG A 68 -12.33 15.46 -10.32
CA ARG A 68 -13.52 14.84 -9.77
C ARG A 68 -13.30 14.42 -8.33
N GLU A 69 -12.12 14.03 -7.88
CA GLU A 69 -11.80 13.61 -6.50
C GLU A 69 -11.75 14.76 -5.51
N GLY A 70 -11.52 16.00 -5.98
CA GLY A 70 -11.88 17.18 -5.22
C GLY A 70 -13.40 17.38 -5.03
N ALA A 71 -14.23 16.60 -5.75
CA ALA A 71 -15.69 16.59 -5.71
C ALA A 71 -16.31 15.21 -5.38
N THR A 72 -15.54 14.11 -5.40
CA THR A 72 -15.94 12.81 -4.86
C THR A 72 -15.53 12.80 -3.41
N PRO A 73 -16.38 12.25 -2.54
CA PRO A 73 -16.10 12.35 -1.12
C PRO A 73 -14.84 11.51 -0.82
N ALA A 74 -13.98 12.03 0.07
CA ALA A 74 -12.67 11.47 0.40
C ALA A 74 -12.74 9.98 0.82
N ALA A 75 -11.63 9.25 0.81
CA ALA A 75 -11.59 7.90 1.37
C ALA A 75 -12.21 7.90 2.80
N GLY A 76 -13.25 7.09 3.02
CA GLY A 76 -14.09 7.15 4.23
C GLY A 76 -15.37 7.99 4.10
N ALA A 77 -15.67 8.49 2.91
CA ALA A 77 -16.96 9.06 2.58
C ALA A 77 -18.09 8.11 2.98
N PRO A 78 -19.20 8.64 3.54
CA PRO A 78 -20.35 7.82 3.93
C PRO A 78 -20.87 6.95 2.77
N ASP A 79 -20.60 7.30 1.52
CA ASP A 79 -20.98 6.53 0.34
C ASP A 79 -20.19 5.23 0.14
N TYR A 80 -18.91 5.16 0.51
CA TYR A 80 -18.11 3.95 0.23
C TYR A 80 -18.49 2.79 1.14
N GLU A 81 -18.66 3.04 2.44
CA GLU A 81 -19.10 2.01 3.37
C GLU A 81 -20.51 1.52 3.00
N ARG A 82 -21.40 2.45 2.66
CA ARG A 82 -22.76 2.10 2.21
C ARG A 82 -22.75 1.24 0.95
N ASN A 83 -22.00 1.65 -0.07
CA ASN A 83 -21.85 0.86 -1.31
C ASN A 83 -21.20 -0.50 -1.03
N ALA A 84 -20.28 -0.56 -0.06
CA ALA A 84 -19.63 -1.80 0.32
C ALA A 84 -20.59 -2.78 1.00
N LEU A 85 -21.44 -2.28 1.90
CA LEU A 85 -22.48 -3.07 2.57
C LEU A 85 -23.61 -3.45 1.62
N GLN A 86 -23.95 -2.61 0.64
CA GLN A 86 -24.95 -2.91 -0.38
C GLN A 86 -24.61 -4.18 -1.17
N ARG A 87 -23.32 -4.49 -1.36
CA ARG A 87 -22.91 -5.76 -2.01
C ARG A 87 -23.34 -7.00 -1.24
N CYS A 88 -23.53 -6.90 0.07
CA CYS A 88 -24.00 -8.02 0.89
C CYS A 88 -25.49 -8.30 0.70
N GLU A 89 -26.28 -7.37 0.14
CA GLU A 89 -27.73 -7.55 -0.05
C GLU A 89 -28.09 -8.65 -1.06
N ALA A 90 -27.16 -9.02 -1.95
CA ALA A 90 -27.34 -10.10 -2.91
C ALA A 90 -27.29 -11.51 -2.28
N LEU A 91 -26.88 -11.63 -1.01
CA LEU A 91 -26.76 -12.90 -0.31
C LEU A 91 -28.08 -13.30 0.38
N PRO A 92 -28.33 -14.61 0.57
CA PRO A 92 -29.40 -15.09 1.43
C PRO A 92 -29.35 -14.46 2.83
N LEU A 93 -30.50 -14.25 3.46
CA LEU A 93 -30.60 -13.54 4.74
C LEU A 93 -29.68 -14.11 5.83
N GLN A 94 -29.49 -15.44 5.86
CA GLN A 94 -28.61 -16.09 6.82
C GLN A 94 -27.11 -15.79 6.62
N ASP A 95 -26.69 -15.45 5.39
CA ASP A 95 -25.27 -15.23 5.05
C ASP A 95 -24.88 -13.74 5.09
N ARG A 96 -25.87 -12.83 5.07
CA ARG A 96 -25.67 -11.38 5.12
C ARG A 96 -24.83 -10.93 6.33
N PRO A 97 -25.10 -11.38 7.58
CA PRO A 97 -24.33 -10.93 8.73
C PRO A 97 -22.84 -11.26 8.60
N ALA A 98 -22.51 -12.45 8.10
CA ALA A 98 -21.11 -12.85 7.89
C ALA A 98 -20.44 -12.00 6.80
N CYS A 99 -21.15 -11.64 5.72
CA CYS A 99 -20.64 -10.73 4.70
C CYS A 99 -20.34 -9.34 5.26
N GLU A 100 -21.27 -8.77 6.02
CA GLU A 100 -21.10 -7.42 6.57
C GLU A 100 -19.89 -7.35 7.52
N LYS A 101 -19.70 -8.36 8.38
CA LYS A 101 -18.51 -8.46 9.24
C LYS A 101 -17.22 -8.45 8.42
N ARG A 102 -17.17 -9.23 7.32
CA ARG A 102 -16.01 -9.24 6.41
C ARG A 102 -15.78 -7.89 5.73
N VAL A 103 -16.86 -7.20 5.32
CA VAL A 103 -16.79 -5.88 4.69
C VAL A 103 -16.28 -4.82 5.67
N ARG A 104 -16.73 -4.86 6.93
CA ARG A 104 -16.25 -3.98 8.01
C ARG A 104 -14.84 -4.31 8.48
N GLY A 105 -14.26 -5.42 8.00
CA GLY A 105 -12.90 -5.84 8.36
C GLY A 105 -12.80 -6.46 9.75
N GLU A 106 -13.90 -6.99 10.29
CA GLU A 106 -13.89 -7.70 11.57
C GLU A 106 -13.08 -9.00 11.50
N GLY A 107 -12.44 -9.35 12.62
CA GLY A 107 -11.64 -10.58 12.76
C GLY A 107 -10.15 -10.29 12.85
N TYR A 108 -9.34 -11.27 12.46
CA TYR A 108 -7.88 -11.20 12.54
C TYR A 108 -7.28 -11.01 11.14
N THR A 109 -6.31 -10.10 11.04
CA THR A 109 -5.58 -9.82 9.80
C THR A 109 -4.10 -10.12 9.99
N SER A 110 -3.49 -10.83 9.05
CA SER A 110 -2.06 -11.18 9.06
C SER A 110 -1.45 -11.17 7.67
N GLY A 111 -0.11 -11.23 7.58
CA GLY A 111 0.63 -11.14 6.32
C GLY A 111 0.98 -9.71 5.93
N SER A 112 1.54 -9.54 4.74
CA SER A 112 1.95 -8.25 4.20
C SER A 112 1.96 -8.28 2.67
N VAL A 113 1.92 -7.10 2.05
CA VAL A 113 2.02 -6.97 0.59
C VAL A 113 3.36 -7.52 0.09
N GLU A 114 4.45 -7.19 0.78
CA GLU A 114 5.78 -7.71 0.46
C GLU A 114 5.85 -9.24 0.62
N GLY A 115 5.17 -9.78 1.65
CA GLY A 115 5.06 -11.21 1.90
C GLY A 115 4.10 -11.95 0.96
N GLY A 116 3.56 -11.29 -0.06
CA GLY A 116 2.72 -11.90 -1.09
C GLY A 116 1.22 -11.92 -0.79
N GLY A 117 0.77 -11.34 0.33
CA GLY A 117 -0.66 -11.20 0.60
C GLY A 117 -1.03 -10.88 2.04
N ILE A 118 -2.27 -10.43 2.19
CA ILE A 118 -2.91 -10.16 3.49
C ILE A 118 -4.03 -11.18 3.68
N TYR A 119 -3.95 -11.96 4.75
CA TYR A 119 -4.98 -12.92 5.15
C TYR A 119 -5.95 -12.29 6.14
N ARG A 120 -7.24 -12.60 5.99
CA ARG A 120 -8.31 -12.12 6.88
C ARG A 120 -9.15 -13.30 7.35
N GLU A 121 -9.23 -13.50 8.66
CA GLU A 121 -9.88 -14.64 9.28
C GLU A 121 -11.00 -14.21 10.22
N THR A 122 -12.15 -14.85 10.10
CA THR A 122 -13.27 -14.75 11.05
C THR A 122 -13.68 -16.17 11.46
N ARG A 123 -13.88 -16.40 12.76
CA ARG A 123 -14.36 -17.68 13.30
C ARG A 123 -15.75 -17.51 13.90
N GLU A 124 -16.63 -18.45 13.61
CA GLU A 124 -17.98 -18.49 14.15
C GLU A 124 -18.29 -19.89 14.68
N ILE A 125 -18.94 -19.96 15.84
CA ILE A 125 -19.39 -21.22 16.43
C ILE A 125 -20.80 -21.48 15.89
N VAL A 126 -20.95 -22.53 15.09
CA VAL A 126 -22.26 -22.94 14.56
C VAL A 126 -22.88 -23.95 15.55
N PRO A 127 -24.05 -23.65 16.14
CA PRO A 127 -24.75 -24.60 17.00
C PRO A 127 -25.13 -25.86 16.22
N ALA A 128 -25.07 -27.03 16.87
CA ALA A 128 -25.53 -28.27 16.27
C ALA A 128 -27.04 -28.19 15.97
N ALA A 129 -27.44 -28.64 14.77
CA ALA A 129 -28.85 -28.77 14.44
C ALA A 129 -29.52 -29.76 15.42
N PRO A 130 -30.76 -29.48 15.87
CA PRO A 130 -31.48 -30.41 16.74
C PRO A 130 -31.68 -31.75 16.03
N ALA A 131 -31.46 -32.86 16.74
CA ALA A 131 -31.69 -34.19 16.19
C ALA A 131 -33.17 -34.32 15.78
N SER A 132 -33.43 -34.65 14.51
CA SER A 132 -34.76 -35.01 14.05
C SER A 132 -35.21 -36.29 14.75
N ARG A 133 -36.31 -36.22 15.49
CA ARG A 133 -36.97 -37.38 16.10
C ARG A 133 -37.97 -37.98 15.13
#